data_AF-A0A453EYW6-F1
#
_entry.id   AF-A0A453EYW6-F1
#
_cell.length_a   1.000
_cell.length_b   1.000
_cell.length_c   1.000
_cell.angle_alpha   90.00
_cell.angle_beta   90.00
_cell.angle_gamma   90.00
#
_symmetry.space_group_name_H-M   'P 1'
#
loop_
_entity.id
_entity.type
_entity.pdbx_description
1 polymer ?
#
loop_
_entity_poly.entity_id
_entity_poly.type
_entity_poly.pdbx_seq_one_letter_code
_entity_poly.pdbx_strand_id
1 'polypeptide(L)'
;MLNEAMRNHLIQPPLQHNSAADFPIVQYADDTVLVAQADLRQVQHIKNLLLHYAEFSGLQINYAKSTLISINTAHEKMLELSALLGCKIGCWPHTYLGLPLSSAKPKVQDFMPMLKRIENRLLSCSTMLSTGDKLTLLKSVFTSMPTFFMCTLMIPKTVLKQINSYLMNCFWRKYGTQDRGMVLIAWEKVCLPKSHGGLGVLDLQAHNQVLLVKFLHKFLNREDIPWVNIVWEAYYQDSLPGDRLIGSFWWRAILKLLPTFKAHTRCKAGRGDTILFWSDKWLNMPLNTQFPELHSFAINAYITLAQA
;
A
#
# COMPACT_ATOMS: atom_id res chain seq x y z
N MET A 1 -22.48 -1.21 -17.83
CA MET A 1 -22.20 -0.04 -18.69
C MET A 1 -20.75 -0.01 -19.19
N LEU A 2 -19.72 0.25 -18.38
CA LEU A 2 -18.33 0.36 -18.89
C LEU A 2 -17.79 -0.96 -19.47
N ASN A 3 -17.95 -2.11 -18.80
CA ASN A 3 -17.53 -3.41 -19.35
C ASN A 3 -18.30 -3.79 -20.62
N GLU A 4 -19.53 -3.32 -20.77
CA GLU A 4 -20.33 -3.52 -21.98
C GLU A 4 -19.86 -2.63 -23.12
N ALA A 5 -19.57 -1.35 -22.85
CA ALA A 5 -18.94 -0.46 -23.82
C ALA A 5 -17.57 -0.98 -24.28
N MET A 6 -16.81 -1.60 -23.38
CA MET A 6 -15.55 -2.27 -23.69
C MET A 6 -15.76 -3.49 -24.60
N ARG A 7 -16.74 -4.35 -24.28
CA ARG A 7 -17.11 -5.51 -25.13
C ARG A 7 -17.62 -5.10 -26.52
N ASN A 8 -18.28 -3.95 -26.61
CA ASN A 8 -18.76 -3.38 -27.87
C ASN A 8 -17.69 -2.53 -28.59
N HIS A 9 -16.43 -2.57 -28.15
CA HIS A 9 -15.30 -1.83 -28.75
C HIS A 9 -15.46 -0.30 -28.80
N LEU A 10 -16.33 0.27 -27.95
CA LEU A 10 -16.51 1.72 -27.84
C LEU A 10 -15.40 2.38 -27.00
N ILE A 11 -14.84 1.63 -26.06
CA ILE A 11 -13.72 2.04 -25.23
C ILE A 11 -12.71 0.90 -25.15
N GLN A 12 -11.44 1.24 -24.98
CA GLN A 12 -10.37 0.26 -24.80
C GLN A 12 -9.85 0.30 -23.37
N PRO A 13 -9.44 -0.84 -22.79
CA PRO A 13 -8.81 -0.83 -21.49
C PRO A 13 -7.48 -0.06 -21.56
N PRO A 14 -7.14 0.74 -20.53
CA PRO A 14 -5.87 1.47 -20.48
C PRO A 14 -4.66 0.54 -20.29
N LEU A 15 -4.88 -0.65 -19.72
CA LEU A 15 -3.86 -1.66 -19.49
C LEU A 15 -4.15 -2.86 -20.38
N GLN A 16 -3.18 -3.26 -21.20
CA GLN A 16 -3.27 -4.46 -22.03
C GLN A 16 -2.84 -5.67 -21.19
N HIS A 17 -3.70 -6.10 -20.27
CA HIS A 17 -3.48 -7.29 -19.46
C HIS A 17 -4.60 -8.30 -19.71
N ASN A 18 -4.22 -9.52 -20.07
CA ASN A 18 -5.15 -10.61 -20.34
C ASN A 18 -5.85 -11.07 -19.05
N SER A 19 -5.23 -10.85 -17.89
CA SER A 19 -5.74 -11.32 -16.61
C SER A 19 -6.84 -10.44 -16.00
N ALA A 20 -7.14 -9.28 -16.60
CA ALA A 20 -8.21 -8.38 -16.15
C ALA A 20 -9.29 -8.27 -17.23
N ALA A 21 -10.36 -9.05 -17.08
CA ALA A 21 -11.47 -9.08 -18.05
C ALA A 21 -12.37 -7.85 -17.98
N ASP A 22 -12.33 -7.11 -16.87
CA ASP A 22 -13.19 -5.96 -16.60
C ASP A 22 -12.46 -4.63 -16.77
N PHE A 23 -13.22 -3.57 -17.09
CA PHE A 23 -12.70 -2.22 -17.17
C PHE A 23 -12.18 -1.77 -15.80
N PRO A 24 -10.99 -1.14 -15.70
CA PRO A 24 -10.36 -0.82 -14.42
C PRO A 24 -11.05 0.36 -13.74
N ILE A 25 -11.95 0.02 -12.81
CA ILE A 25 -12.68 0.96 -11.96
C ILE A 25 -12.26 0.70 -10.51
N VAL A 26 -11.91 1.76 -9.79
CA VAL A 26 -11.69 1.70 -8.34
C VAL A 26 -12.77 2.57 -7.69
N GLN A 27 -13.66 1.95 -6.93
CA GLN A 27 -14.78 2.64 -6.31
C GLN A 27 -14.87 2.38 -4.82
N TYR A 28 -15.15 3.42 -4.05
CA TYR A 28 -15.51 3.33 -2.64
C TYR A 28 -16.61 4.35 -2.34
N ALA A 29 -17.82 3.87 -2.03
CA ALA A 29 -19.00 4.72 -1.91
C ALA A 29 -19.18 5.65 -3.15
N ASP A 30 -19.14 6.97 -2.95
CA ASP A 30 -19.22 8.00 -3.98
C ASP A 30 -17.86 8.34 -4.64
N ASP A 31 -16.75 7.96 -4.02
CA ASP A 31 -15.40 8.22 -4.53
C ASP A 31 -15.00 7.17 -5.59
N THR A 32 -15.11 7.55 -6.87
CA THR A 32 -14.80 6.69 -8.02
C THR A 32 -13.59 7.19 -8.80
N VAL A 33 -12.63 6.30 -9.07
CA VAL A 33 -11.48 6.52 -9.94
C VAL A 33 -11.64 5.66 -11.19
N LEU A 34 -11.65 6.33 -12.35
CA LEU A 34 -11.65 5.72 -13.66
C LEU A 34 -10.27 5.85 -14.28
N VAL A 35 -9.71 4.74 -14.74
CA VAL A 35 -8.48 4.76 -15.53
C VAL A 35 -8.86 4.54 -16.99
N ALA A 36 -8.44 5.44 -17.87
CA ALA A 36 -8.76 5.38 -19.29
C ALA A 36 -7.55 5.84 -20.11
N GLN A 37 -7.48 5.41 -21.37
CA GLN A 37 -6.49 5.96 -22.29
C GLN A 37 -6.79 7.45 -22.50
N ALA A 38 -5.74 8.25 -22.60
CA ALA A 38 -5.85 9.68 -22.87
C ALA A 38 -6.22 9.91 -24.34
N ASP A 39 -7.43 9.53 -24.74
CA ASP A 39 -7.99 9.64 -26.08
C ASP A 39 -9.34 10.36 -26.03
N LEU A 40 -9.54 11.31 -26.95
CA LEU A 40 -10.72 12.19 -26.94
C LEU A 40 -12.01 11.39 -27.14
N ARG A 41 -12.01 10.40 -28.04
CA ARG A 41 -13.19 9.59 -28.35
C ARG A 41 -13.55 8.70 -27.17
N GLN A 42 -12.56 8.03 -26.58
CA GLN A 42 -12.80 7.18 -25.41
C GLN A 42 -13.33 7.97 -24.22
N VAL A 43 -12.75 9.15 -23.94
CA VAL A 43 -13.21 10.01 -22.84
C VAL A 43 -14.61 10.56 -23.11
N GLN A 44 -14.95 10.87 -24.37
CA GLN A 44 -16.31 11.25 -24.75
C GLN A 44 -17.32 10.13 -24.52
N HIS A 45 -16.99 8.89 -24.89
CA HIS A 45 -17.83 7.74 -24.60
C HIS A 45 -18.02 7.53 -23.11
N ILE A 46 -16.95 7.64 -22.30
CA ILE A 46 -17.03 7.55 -20.84
C ILE A 46 -17.96 8.65 -20.29
N LYS A 47 -17.83 9.91 -20.75
CA LYS A 47 -18.71 11.00 -20.33
C LYS A 47 -20.18 10.70 -20.64
N ASN A 48 -20.48 10.21 -21.84
CA ASN A 48 -21.85 9.89 -22.23
C ASN A 48 -22.43 8.75 -21.38
N LEU A 49 -21.62 7.71 -21.09
CA LEU A 49 -22.04 6.62 -20.19
C LEU A 49 -22.33 7.13 -18.78
N LEU A 50 -21.49 8.04 -18.27
CA LEU A 50 -21.67 8.70 -16.99
C LEU A 50 -22.93 9.56 -16.94
N LEU A 51 -23.27 10.27 -18.02
CA LEU A 51 -24.51 11.04 -18.14
C LEU A 51 -25.76 10.14 -18.20
N HIS A 52 -25.72 9.06 -18.99
CA HIS A 52 -26.82 8.09 -19.02
C HIS A 52 -27.01 7.41 -17.65
N TYR A 53 -25.92 7.10 -16.96
CA TYR A 53 -26.01 6.57 -15.60
C TYR A 53 -26.64 7.58 -14.63
N ALA A 54 -26.27 8.86 -14.72
CA ALA A 54 -26.84 9.93 -13.91
C ALA A 54 -28.35 10.08 -14.16
N GLU A 55 -28.78 10.04 -15.42
CA GLU A 55 -30.19 10.11 -15.82
C GLU A 55 -30.99 8.91 -15.28
N PHE A 56 -30.44 7.69 -15.42
CA PHE A 56 -31.11 6.47 -14.96
C PHE A 56 -31.19 6.36 -13.44
N SER A 57 -30.09 6.69 -12.73
CA SER A 57 -30.01 6.55 -11.27
C SER A 57 -30.62 7.73 -10.51
N GLY A 58 -30.85 8.87 -11.18
CA GLY A 58 -31.21 10.14 -10.53
C GLY A 58 -30.05 10.78 -9.76
N LEU A 59 -28.84 10.21 -9.79
CA LEU A 59 -27.65 10.78 -9.18
C LEU A 59 -26.99 11.80 -10.11
N GLN A 60 -26.31 12.80 -9.55
CA GLN A 60 -25.54 13.77 -10.33
C GLN A 60 -24.05 13.70 -10.02
N ILE A 61 -23.25 13.75 -11.08
CA ILE A 61 -21.80 13.78 -10.96
C ILE A 61 -21.36 15.20 -10.63
N ASN A 62 -20.62 15.35 -9.54
CA ASN A 62 -20.05 16.62 -9.15
C ASN A 62 -18.74 16.87 -9.92
N TYR A 63 -18.86 17.39 -11.14
CA TYR A 63 -17.70 17.71 -11.99
C TYR A 63 -16.78 18.78 -11.37
N ALA A 64 -17.30 19.64 -10.48
CA ALA A 64 -16.49 20.64 -9.77
C ALA A 64 -15.56 20.03 -8.69
N LYS A 65 -15.94 18.87 -8.13
CA LYS A 65 -15.11 18.06 -7.23
C LYS A 65 -14.26 17.02 -7.98
N SER A 66 -14.69 16.65 -9.18
CA SER A 66 -13.97 15.68 -10.03
C SER A 66 -12.69 16.29 -10.58
N THR A 67 -11.64 15.48 -10.71
CA THR A 67 -10.33 15.91 -11.23
C THR A 67 -9.82 14.96 -12.30
N LEU A 68 -9.24 15.53 -13.36
CA LEU A 68 -8.49 14.80 -14.38
C LEU A 68 -7.02 14.84 -14.03
N ILE A 69 -6.39 13.67 -13.89
CA ILE A 69 -4.96 13.54 -13.64
C ILE A 69 -4.35 12.70 -14.76
N SER A 70 -3.29 13.19 -15.38
CA SER A 70 -2.62 12.47 -16.46
C SER A 70 -1.48 11.58 -15.99
N ILE A 71 -1.20 10.58 -16.81
CA ILE A 71 0.01 9.76 -16.72
C ILE A 71 0.67 9.84 -18.09
N ASN A 72 1.80 10.54 -18.17
CA ASN A 72 2.57 10.69 -19.42
C ASN A 72 1.76 11.26 -20.60
N THR A 73 0.97 12.30 -20.37
CA THR A 73 0.18 12.99 -21.41
C THR A 73 0.64 14.45 -21.54
N ALA A 74 0.71 14.95 -22.78
CA ALA A 74 1.01 16.36 -23.07
C ALA A 74 -0.06 17.30 -22.47
N HIS A 75 0.37 18.51 -22.07
CA HIS A 75 -0.49 19.47 -21.40
C HIS A 75 -1.66 19.95 -22.28
N GLU A 76 -1.43 20.18 -23.56
CA GLU A 76 -2.46 20.59 -24.52
C GLU A 76 -3.60 19.57 -24.59
N LYS A 77 -3.26 18.29 -24.70
CA LYS A 77 -4.25 17.20 -24.69
C LYS A 77 -5.00 17.11 -23.37
N MET A 78 -4.36 17.40 -22.23
CA MET A 78 -5.07 17.45 -20.95
C MET A 78 -6.10 18.58 -20.91
N LEU A 79 -5.80 19.75 -21.46
CA LEU A 79 -6.73 20.87 -21.54
C LEU A 79 -7.97 20.47 -22.36
N GLU A 80 -7.78 19.87 -23.53
CA GLU A 80 -8.87 19.34 -24.36
C GLU A 80 -9.74 18.33 -23.61
N LEU A 81 -9.13 17.31 -22.98
CA LEU A 81 -9.85 16.28 -22.24
C LEU A 81 -10.59 16.84 -21.02
N SER A 82 -9.98 17.80 -20.31
CA SER A 82 -10.60 18.45 -19.15
C SER A 82 -11.80 19.31 -19.54
N ALA A 83 -11.71 20.03 -20.66
CA ALA A 83 -12.80 20.81 -21.22
C ALA A 83 -13.93 19.90 -21.69
N LEU A 84 -13.60 18.77 -22.32
CA LEU A 84 -14.58 17.76 -22.70
C LEU A 84 -15.31 17.19 -21.48
N LEU A 85 -14.60 16.81 -20.42
CA LEU A 85 -15.21 16.27 -19.20
C LEU A 85 -15.95 17.34 -18.37
N GLY A 86 -15.50 18.59 -18.42
CA GLY A 86 -16.00 19.68 -17.57
C GLY A 86 -15.41 19.65 -16.15
N CYS A 87 -14.21 19.07 -15.97
CA CYS A 87 -13.58 18.91 -14.66
C CYS A 87 -12.22 19.63 -14.58
N LYS A 88 -11.69 19.80 -13.35
CA LYS A 88 -10.42 20.49 -13.14
C LYS A 88 -9.23 19.56 -13.44
N ILE A 89 -8.15 20.10 -13.98
CA ILE A 89 -6.88 19.37 -14.08
C ILE A 89 -6.23 19.32 -12.69
N GLY A 90 -5.97 18.11 -12.20
CA GLY A 90 -5.25 17.84 -10.96
C GLY A 90 -3.75 17.60 -11.21
N CYS A 91 -3.01 17.45 -10.12
CA CYS A 91 -1.58 17.11 -10.15
C CYS A 91 -1.26 15.96 -9.19
N TRP A 92 -0.15 15.27 -9.48
CA TRP A 92 0.44 14.32 -8.55
C TRP A 92 1.26 15.05 -7.47
N PRO A 93 1.27 14.57 -6.22
CA PRO A 93 0.44 13.50 -5.66
C PRO A 93 -0.99 13.98 -5.35
N HIS A 94 -1.98 13.09 -5.52
CA HIS A 94 -3.39 13.38 -5.25
C HIS A 94 -3.90 12.53 -4.08
N THR A 95 -4.83 13.05 -3.29
CA THR A 95 -5.36 12.31 -2.14
C THR A 95 -6.60 11.51 -2.55
N TYR A 96 -6.59 10.20 -2.31
CA TYR A 96 -7.77 9.33 -2.47
C TYR A 96 -7.98 8.54 -1.18
N LEU A 97 -9.18 8.59 -0.62
CA LEU A 97 -9.54 7.99 0.68
C LEU A 97 -8.59 8.40 1.83
N GLY A 98 -7.92 9.54 1.71
CA GLY A 98 -6.94 10.02 2.68
C GLY A 98 -5.51 9.51 2.47
N LEU A 99 -5.24 8.69 1.45
CA LEU A 99 -3.89 8.25 1.07
C LEU A 99 -3.34 9.08 -0.10
N PRO A 100 -2.03 9.39 -0.11
CA PRO A 100 -1.39 10.03 -1.26
C PRO A 100 -1.22 9.00 -2.39
N LEU A 101 -2.06 9.12 -3.42
CA LEU A 101 -1.83 8.48 -4.70
C LEU A 101 -0.73 9.23 -5.44
N SER A 102 0.27 8.49 -5.90
CA SER A 102 1.41 9.04 -6.63
C SER A 102 1.94 8.01 -7.63
N SER A 103 2.40 8.49 -8.78
CA SER A 103 3.13 7.68 -9.75
C SER A 103 4.55 7.32 -9.27
N ALA A 104 5.09 8.10 -8.34
CA ALA A 104 6.41 7.92 -7.75
C ALA A 104 6.31 7.64 -6.25
N LYS A 105 7.43 7.22 -5.66
CA LYS A 105 7.51 6.98 -4.21
C LYS A 105 7.10 8.25 -3.45
N PRO A 106 6.09 8.19 -2.56
CA PRO A 106 5.68 9.33 -1.76
C PRO A 106 6.85 9.91 -0.95
N LYS A 107 6.96 11.24 -0.97
CA LYS A 107 7.94 12.02 -0.21
C LYS A 107 7.41 12.27 1.20
N VAL A 108 8.30 12.70 2.09
CA VAL A 108 7.95 13.07 3.48
C VAL A 108 6.81 14.09 3.52
N GLN A 109 6.80 15.05 2.58
CA GLN A 109 5.78 16.10 2.47
C GLN A 109 4.36 15.53 2.28
N ASP A 110 4.23 14.41 1.58
CA ASP A 110 2.93 13.78 1.27
C ASP A 110 2.27 13.19 2.53
N PHE A 111 3.06 12.97 3.59
CA PHE A 111 2.58 12.49 4.90
C PHE A 111 2.27 13.63 5.87
N MET A 112 2.54 14.90 5.52
CA MET A 112 2.30 16.05 6.40
C MET A 112 0.85 16.18 6.88
N PRO A 113 -0.19 15.92 6.05
CA PRO A 113 -1.57 15.94 6.53
C PRO A 113 -1.83 14.93 7.67
N MET A 114 -1.25 13.73 7.56
CA MET A 114 -1.34 12.70 8.61
C MET A 114 -0.56 13.15 9.86
N LEU A 115 0.68 13.63 9.69
CA LEU A 115 1.51 14.11 10.80
C LEU A 115 0.82 15.23 11.59
N LYS A 116 0.24 16.22 10.90
CA LYS A 116 -0.50 17.33 11.52
C LYS A 116 -1.74 16.86 12.28
N ARG A 117 -2.47 15.86 11.75
CA ARG A 117 -3.62 15.26 12.46
C ARG A 117 -3.18 14.56 13.75
N ILE A 118 -2.08 13.80 13.71
CA ILE A 118 -1.52 13.11 14.87
C ILE A 118 -1.06 14.12 15.91
N GLU A 119 -0.27 15.12 15.49
CA GLU A 119 0.25 16.19 16.36
C GLU A 119 -0.89 16.96 17.04
N ASN A 120 -1.88 17.44 16.28
CA ASN A 120 -3.01 18.19 16.84
C ASN A 120 -3.78 17.40 17.89
N ARG A 121 -4.05 16.11 17.63
CA ARG A 121 -4.76 15.25 18.60
C ARG A 121 -3.91 14.98 19.85
N LEU A 122 -2.60 14.78 19.71
CA LEU A 122 -1.69 14.58 20.85
C LEU A 122 -1.59 15.84 21.72
N LEU A 123 -1.51 17.02 21.11
CA LEU A 123 -1.44 18.29 21.84
C LEU A 123 -2.68 18.49 22.73
N SER A 124 -3.88 18.25 22.19
CA SER A 124 -5.14 18.44 22.91
C SER A 124 -5.32 17.50 24.11
N CYS A 125 -4.86 16.25 24.03
CA CYS A 125 -5.10 15.27 25.09
C CYS A 125 -4.00 15.27 26.19
N SER A 126 -2.79 15.70 25.86
CA SER A 126 -1.61 15.45 26.71
C SER A 126 -1.53 16.22 28.03
N THR A 127 -2.23 17.35 28.18
CA THR A 127 -2.11 18.23 29.36
C THR A 127 -3.03 17.82 30.52
N MET A 128 -4.09 17.06 30.25
CA MET A 128 -5.13 16.70 31.24
C MET A 128 -5.09 15.23 31.69
N LEU A 129 -4.07 14.48 31.29
CA LEU A 129 -4.00 13.03 31.51
C LEU A 129 -2.88 12.65 32.48
N SER A 130 -3.13 11.65 33.32
CA SER A 130 -2.08 11.02 34.11
C SER A 130 -1.10 10.23 33.22
N THR A 131 0.07 9.88 33.73
CA THR A 131 1.04 9.05 32.99
C THR A 131 0.45 7.71 32.57
N GLY A 132 -0.38 7.10 33.42
CA GLY A 132 -1.08 5.84 33.11
C GLY A 132 -2.07 6.01 31.96
N ASP A 133 -2.87 7.07 32.00
CA ASP A 133 -3.86 7.35 30.95
C ASP A 133 -3.21 7.67 29.62
N LYS A 134 -2.08 8.41 29.64
CA LYS A 134 -1.26 8.66 28.45
C LYS A 134 -0.79 7.35 27.85
N LEU A 135 -0.25 6.43 28.65
CA LEU A 135 0.20 5.13 28.14
C LEU A 135 -0.93 4.36 27.45
N THR A 136 -2.10 4.33 28.09
CA THR A 136 -3.29 3.67 27.54
C THR A 136 -3.71 4.31 26.22
N LEU A 137 -3.78 5.65 26.17
CA LEU A 137 -4.16 6.40 24.98
C LEU A 137 -3.17 6.23 23.82
N LEU A 138 -1.87 6.19 24.12
CA LEU A 138 -0.84 5.90 23.12
C LEU A 138 -1.06 4.53 22.48
N LYS A 139 -1.33 3.51 23.29
CA LYS A 139 -1.52 2.13 22.82
C LYS A 139 -2.80 1.89 22.05
N SER A 140 -3.91 2.52 22.43
CA SER A 140 -5.22 2.25 21.81
C SER A 140 -5.53 3.18 20.65
N VAL A 141 -5.17 4.46 20.77
CA VAL A 141 -5.65 5.52 19.86
C VAL A 141 -4.56 6.03 18.95
N PHE A 142 -3.38 6.40 19.49
CA PHE A 142 -2.40 7.09 18.65
C PHE A 142 -1.60 6.16 17.73
N THR A 143 -1.30 4.95 18.19
CA THR A 143 -0.63 3.94 17.35
C THR A 143 -1.54 3.41 16.24
N SER A 144 -2.87 3.51 16.38
CA SER A 144 -3.83 3.11 15.34
C SER A 144 -4.09 4.18 14.27
N MET A 145 -3.85 5.47 14.55
CA MET A 145 -4.01 6.55 13.57
C MET A 145 -3.18 6.37 12.28
N PRO A 146 -1.86 6.05 12.33
CA PRO A 146 -1.08 5.84 11.12
C PRO A 146 -1.34 4.47 10.48
N THR A 147 -2.09 3.56 11.12
CA THR A 147 -2.26 2.17 10.64
C THR A 147 -2.86 2.11 9.26
N PHE A 148 -3.79 3.01 8.92
CA PHE A 148 -4.35 3.08 7.58
C PHE A 148 -3.29 3.34 6.49
N PHE A 149 -2.31 4.20 6.76
CA PHE A 149 -1.17 4.43 5.87
C PHE A 149 -0.20 3.24 5.89
N MET A 150 0.13 2.73 7.08
CA MET A 150 1.08 1.63 7.26
C MET A 150 0.59 0.32 6.64
N CYS A 151 -0.72 0.14 6.50
CA CYS A 151 -1.34 -1.02 5.87
C CYS A 151 -1.19 -1.04 4.34
N THR A 152 -0.78 0.07 3.72
CA THR A 152 -0.78 0.25 2.26
C THR A 152 0.60 0.67 1.75
N LEU A 153 1.31 1.54 2.49
CA LEU A 153 2.57 2.15 2.09
C LEU A 153 3.69 1.82 3.08
N MET A 154 4.89 1.62 2.55
CA MET A 154 6.12 1.62 3.35
C MET A 154 6.45 3.06 3.74
N ILE A 155 6.19 3.41 5.00
CA ILE A 155 6.37 4.77 5.50
C ILE A 155 7.87 5.09 5.59
N PRO A 156 8.33 6.26 5.10
CA PRO A 156 9.71 6.67 5.25
C PRO A 156 10.15 6.71 6.73
N LYS A 157 11.36 6.21 7.03
CA LYS A 157 11.91 6.21 8.41
C LYS A 157 11.85 7.61 9.06
N THR A 158 12.06 8.67 8.30
CA THR A 158 11.94 10.06 8.79
C THR A 158 10.54 10.39 9.30
N VAL A 159 9.49 9.95 8.60
CA VAL A 159 8.09 10.15 9.02
C VAL A 159 7.81 9.34 10.28
N LEU A 160 8.26 8.08 10.35
CA LEU A 160 8.12 7.25 11.55
C LEU A 160 8.84 7.85 12.77
N LYS A 161 10.06 8.36 12.59
CA LYS A 161 10.80 9.09 13.63
C LYS A 161 10.04 10.33 14.12
N GLN A 162 9.41 11.07 13.20
CA GLN A 162 8.61 12.23 13.56
C GLN A 162 7.37 11.84 14.39
N ILE A 163 6.66 10.77 14.00
CA ILE A 163 5.53 10.25 14.77
C ILE A 163 5.99 9.81 16.16
N ASN A 164 7.07 9.04 16.25
CA ASN A 164 7.64 8.59 17.52
C ASN A 164 8.04 9.78 18.41
N SER A 165 8.60 10.85 17.84
CA SER A 165 8.87 12.10 18.57
C SER A 165 7.61 12.72 19.15
N TYR A 166 6.51 12.78 18.39
CA TYR A 166 5.23 13.27 18.89
C TYR A 166 4.66 12.40 20.02
N LEU A 167 4.71 11.07 19.87
CA LEU A 167 4.27 10.13 20.91
C LEU A 167 5.10 10.27 22.19
N MET A 168 6.42 10.35 22.04
CA MET A 168 7.36 10.53 23.14
C MET A 168 7.10 11.85 23.87
N ASN A 169 6.98 12.96 23.13
CA ASN A 169 6.70 14.27 23.71
C ASN A 169 5.35 14.31 24.43
N CYS A 170 4.33 13.63 23.90
CA CYS A 170 3.03 13.49 24.56
C CYS A 170 3.15 12.70 25.87
N PHE A 171 3.83 11.55 25.83
CA PHE A 171 3.96 10.66 26.97
C PHE A 171 4.69 11.31 28.15
N TRP A 172 5.80 12.00 27.87
CA TRP A 172 6.62 12.64 28.90
C TRP A 172 6.17 14.05 29.28
N ARG A 173 5.14 14.62 28.65
CA ARG A 173 4.63 15.96 29.03
C ARG A 173 4.19 15.99 30.50
N LYS A 174 4.43 17.10 31.20
CA LYS A 174 3.97 17.27 32.58
C LYS A 174 2.44 17.43 32.61
N TYR A 175 1.82 16.98 33.71
CA TYR A 175 0.39 17.20 33.93
C TYR A 175 0.13 18.69 34.16
N GLY A 176 -0.95 19.23 33.57
CA GLY A 176 -1.37 20.61 33.76
C GLY A 176 -0.50 21.67 33.08
N THR A 177 0.57 21.30 32.37
CA THR A 177 1.42 22.26 31.66
C THR A 177 1.68 21.86 30.21
N GLN A 178 2.04 22.84 29.37
CA GLN A 178 2.50 22.58 28.01
C GLN A 178 3.99 22.29 27.92
N ASP A 179 4.71 22.33 29.05
CA ASP A 179 6.16 22.16 29.07
C ASP A 179 6.56 20.73 28.69
N ARG A 180 7.67 20.65 27.96
CA ARG A 180 8.32 19.36 27.71
C ARG A 180 8.80 18.79 29.04
N GLY A 181 8.37 17.56 29.37
CA GLY A 181 8.96 16.84 30.49
C GLY A 181 10.22 16.10 30.09
N MET A 182 10.92 15.60 31.11
CA MET A 182 12.18 14.90 30.95
C MET A 182 11.95 13.49 30.39
N VAL A 183 12.68 13.12 29.35
CA VAL A 183 12.65 11.76 28.78
C VAL A 183 13.44 10.85 29.71
N LEU A 184 12.75 9.99 30.47
CA LEU A 184 13.38 9.13 31.47
C LEU A 184 13.92 7.82 30.89
N ILE A 185 13.34 7.35 29.78
CA ILE A 185 13.62 6.04 29.19
C ILE A 185 13.70 6.20 27.68
N ALA A 186 14.69 5.55 27.05
CA ALA A 186 14.81 5.46 25.60
C ALA A 186 13.52 4.91 24.96
N TRP A 187 13.10 5.51 23.86
CA TRP A 187 11.82 5.18 23.22
C TRP A 187 11.76 3.72 22.75
N GLU A 188 12.88 3.19 22.28
CA GLU A 188 13.03 1.80 21.86
C GLU A 188 12.71 0.84 23.02
N LYS A 189 13.14 1.17 24.25
CA LYS A 189 12.83 0.37 25.45
C LYS A 189 11.36 0.51 25.86
N VAL A 190 10.74 1.68 25.66
CA VAL A 190 9.29 1.88 25.88
C VAL A 190 8.47 0.97 24.96
N CYS A 191 8.94 0.75 23.72
CA CYS A 191 8.26 -0.10 22.74
C CYS A 191 8.40 -1.62 23.01
N LEU A 192 9.35 -2.04 23.83
CA LEU A 192 9.50 -3.46 24.16
C LEU A 192 8.27 -4.00 24.90
N PRO A 193 7.92 -5.29 24.73
CA PRO A 193 6.90 -5.94 25.54
C PRO A 193 7.18 -5.81 27.04
N LYS A 194 6.12 -5.84 27.86
CA LYS A 194 6.27 -5.84 29.32
C LYS A 194 7.15 -6.98 29.83
N SER A 195 7.08 -8.15 29.18
CA SER A 195 7.94 -9.31 29.49
C SER A 195 9.43 -9.07 29.27
N HIS A 196 9.79 -8.07 28.46
CA HIS A 196 11.16 -7.67 28.18
C HIS A 196 11.53 -6.33 28.84
N GLY A 197 10.79 -5.93 29.89
CA GLY A 197 11.09 -4.72 30.67
C GLY A 197 10.71 -3.40 29.98
N GLY A 198 9.87 -3.45 28.95
CA GLY A 198 9.31 -2.27 28.28
C GLY A 198 7.89 -1.93 28.73
N LEU A 199 7.30 -0.93 28.08
CA LEU A 199 5.93 -0.50 28.36
C LEU A 199 4.92 -1.06 27.36
N GLY A 200 5.36 -1.76 26.31
CA GLY A 200 4.51 -2.39 25.29
C GLY A 200 3.81 -1.39 24.37
N VAL A 201 4.45 -0.25 24.09
CA VAL A 201 4.02 0.65 23.01
C VAL A 201 4.40 0.02 21.67
N LEU A 202 3.56 0.17 20.65
CA LEU A 202 3.80 -0.46 19.36
C LEU A 202 5.00 0.17 18.64
N ASP A 203 5.98 -0.66 18.24
CA ASP A 203 7.03 -0.21 17.31
C ASP A 203 6.42 -0.02 15.92
N LEU A 204 6.24 1.25 15.53
CA LEU A 204 5.62 1.61 14.25
C LEU A 204 6.43 1.14 13.04
N GLN A 205 7.76 1.01 13.15
CA GLN A 205 8.57 0.52 12.04
C GLN A 205 8.34 -0.97 11.83
N ALA A 206 8.44 -1.77 12.90
CA ALA A 206 8.15 -3.19 12.84
C ALA A 206 6.69 -3.43 12.41
N HIS A 207 5.75 -2.66 12.96
CA HIS A 207 4.34 -2.79 12.63
C HIS A 207 4.05 -2.48 11.16
N ASN A 208 4.63 -1.42 10.58
CA ASN A 208 4.47 -1.12 9.16
C ASN A 208 4.98 -2.26 8.27
N GLN A 209 6.13 -2.84 8.58
CA GLN A 209 6.65 -3.99 7.82
C GLN A 209 5.70 -5.19 7.91
N VAL A 210 5.27 -5.56 9.11
CA VAL A 210 4.36 -6.70 9.34
C VAL A 210 3.02 -6.51 8.63
N LEU A 211 2.45 -5.30 8.63
CA LEU A 211 1.18 -5.04 7.94
C LEU A 211 1.28 -5.19 6.42
N LEU A 212 2.44 -4.87 5.83
CA LEU A 212 2.67 -4.98 4.39
C LEU A 212 2.96 -6.42 3.93
N VAL A 213 3.40 -7.29 4.84
CA VAL A 213 3.65 -8.71 4.54
C VAL A 213 2.41 -9.42 4.01
N LYS A 214 1.20 -8.97 4.37
CA LYS A 214 -0.05 -9.50 3.82
C LYS A 214 -0.08 -9.49 2.28
N PHE A 215 0.56 -8.51 1.64
CA PHE A 215 0.61 -8.45 0.18
C PHE A 215 1.46 -9.58 -0.41
N LEU A 216 2.59 -9.93 0.23
CA LEU A 216 3.38 -11.10 -0.17
C LEU A 216 2.58 -12.40 -0.01
N HIS A 217 1.83 -12.51 1.09
CA HIS A 217 0.96 -13.67 1.32
C HIS A 217 -0.07 -13.84 0.19
N LYS A 218 -0.80 -12.77 -0.14
CA LYS A 218 -1.77 -12.76 -1.25
C LYS A 218 -1.11 -13.09 -2.60
N PHE A 219 0.05 -12.49 -2.86
CA PHE A 219 0.77 -12.67 -4.12
C PHE A 219 1.29 -14.10 -4.31
N LEU A 220 1.97 -14.66 -3.31
CA LEU A 220 2.58 -15.99 -3.40
C LEU A 220 1.54 -17.12 -3.43
N ASN A 221 0.36 -16.89 -2.86
CA ASN A 221 -0.78 -17.82 -2.94
C ASN A 221 -1.60 -17.68 -4.23
N ARG A 222 -1.22 -16.78 -5.15
CA ARG A 222 -2.02 -16.43 -6.34
C ARG A 222 -3.49 -16.19 -6.01
N GLU A 223 -3.77 -15.37 -4.99
CA GLU A 223 -5.16 -14.99 -4.70
C GLU A 223 -5.76 -14.29 -5.92
N ASP A 224 -7.00 -14.65 -6.27
CA ASP A 224 -7.71 -14.09 -7.42
C ASP A 224 -8.15 -12.64 -7.16
N ILE A 225 -7.19 -11.74 -7.31
CA ILE A 225 -7.35 -10.30 -7.07
C ILE A 225 -6.66 -9.56 -8.22
N PRO A 226 -7.27 -8.50 -8.79
CA PRO A 226 -6.74 -7.83 -9.99
C PRO A 226 -5.26 -7.45 -9.90
N TRP A 227 -4.83 -6.86 -8.79
CA TRP A 227 -3.44 -6.44 -8.65
C TRP A 227 -2.45 -7.61 -8.58
N VAL A 228 -2.85 -8.76 -8.01
CA VAL A 228 -2.00 -9.97 -7.93
C VAL A 228 -1.78 -10.50 -9.33
N ASN A 229 -2.86 -10.66 -10.08
CA ASN A 229 -2.85 -11.17 -11.45
C ASN A 229 -2.02 -10.26 -12.37
N ILE A 230 -2.22 -8.94 -12.28
CA ILE A 230 -1.45 -7.94 -13.05
C ILE A 230 0.05 -8.03 -12.74
N VAL A 231 0.44 -8.16 -11.47
CA VAL A 231 1.86 -8.23 -11.09
C VAL A 231 2.50 -9.54 -11.59
N TRP A 232 1.78 -10.67 -11.51
CA TRP A 232 2.25 -11.94 -12.07
C TRP A 232 2.45 -11.85 -13.59
N GLU A 233 1.44 -11.35 -14.30
CA GLU A 233 1.47 -11.23 -15.75
C GLU A 233 2.57 -10.26 -16.23
N ALA A 234 2.75 -9.14 -15.54
CA ALA A 234 3.70 -8.11 -15.94
C ALA A 234 5.16 -8.46 -15.66
N TYR A 235 5.44 -9.26 -14.62
CA TYR A 235 6.79 -9.41 -14.09
C TYR A 235 7.28 -10.86 -13.87
N TYR A 236 6.38 -11.83 -13.82
CA TYR A 236 6.67 -13.19 -13.32
C TYR A 236 6.04 -14.28 -14.20
N GLN A 237 6.22 -14.17 -15.52
CA GLN A 237 5.78 -15.21 -16.46
C GLN A 237 6.68 -16.46 -16.36
N ASP A 238 8.00 -16.25 -16.33
CA ASP A 238 9.00 -17.33 -16.38
C ASP A 238 9.85 -17.44 -15.10
N SER A 239 9.55 -16.65 -14.07
CA SER A 239 10.38 -16.62 -12.85
C SER A 239 9.59 -16.31 -11.59
N LEU A 240 10.11 -16.75 -10.44
CA LEU A 240 9.61 -16.39 -9.12
C LEU A 240 10.32 -15.15 -8.57
N PRO A 241 9.69 -14.41 -7.63
CA PRO A 241 10.36 -13.31 -6.95
C PRO A 241 11.59 -13.78 -6.19
N GLY A 242 12.75 -13.26 -6.60
CA GLY A 242 14.05 -13.44 -5.93
C GLY A 242 14.62 -12.10 -5.46
N ASP A 243 15.95 -11.97 -5.50
CA ASP A 243 16.67 -10.79 -5.01
C ASP A 243 16.51 -9.55 -5.89
N ARG A 244 16.18 -9.75 -7.17
CA ARG A 244 16.01 -8.65 -8.12
C ARG A 244 14.72 -7.90 -7.84
N LEU A 245 14.84 -6.65 -7.40
CA LEU A 245 13.71 -5.75 -7.16
C LEU A 245 13.19 -5.16 -8.49
N ILE A 246 12.04 -5.64 -8.94
CA ILE A 246 11.36 -5.20 -10.17
C ILE A 246 10.03 -4.50 -9.88
N GLY A 247 9.48 -3.83 -10.89
CA GLY A 247 8.17 -3.18 -10.85
C GLY A 247 8.13 -1.81 -10.15
N SER A 248 6.92 -1.42 -9.74
CA SER A 248 6.63 -0.11 -9.15
C SER A 248 7.38 0.11 -7.83
N PHE A 249 7.49 1.37 -7.39
CA PHE A 249 8.11 1.67 -6.09
C PHE A 249 7.43 0.92 -4.93
N TRP A 250 6.11 0.70 -5.05
CA TRP A 250 5.29 -0.01 -4.07
C TRP A 250 5.64 -1.50 -4.06
N TRP A 251 5.68 -2.13 -5.24
CA TRP A 251 6.02 -3.54 -5.35
C TRP A 251 7.45 -3.82 -4.89
N ARG A 252 8.41 -2.97 -5.28
CA ARG A 252 9.80 -3.05 -4.80
C ARG A 252 9.91 -2.90 -3.29
N ALA A 253 9.04 -2.12 -2.65
CA ALA A 253 9.03 -1.97 -1.19
C ALA A 253 8.48 -3.23 -0.50
N ILE A 254 7.48 -3.89 -1.11
CA ILE A 254 6.93 -5.15 -0.63
C ILE A 254 7.91 -6.31 -0.83
N LEU A 255 8.56 -6.41 -1.99
CA LEU A 255 9.58 -7.44 -2.26
C LEU A 255 10.74 -7.42 -1.27
N LYS A 256 11.13 -6.25 -0.76
CA LYS A 256 12.15 -6.14 0.30
C LYS A 256 11.77 -6.87 1.60
N LEU A 257 10.49 -7.15 1.80
CA LEU A 257 9.99 -7.92 2.95
C LEU A 257 9.98 -9.42 2.71
N LEU A 258 10.28 -9.88 1.49
CA LEU A 258 10.26 -11.31 1.13
C LEU A 258 11.17 -12.17 2.03
N PRO A 259 12.42 -11.77 2.35
CA PRO A 259 13.25 -12.54 3.28
C PRO A 259 12.61 -12.66 4.66
N THR A 260 12.06 -11.56 5.19
CA THR A 260 11.36 -11.55 6.48
C THR A 260 10.12 -12.45 6.43
N PHE A 261 9.36 -12.43 5.34
CA PHE A 261 8.20 -13.31 5.17
C PHE A 261 8.62 -14.78 5.17
N LYS A 262 9.62 -15.17 4.36
CA LYS A 262 10.11 -16.54 4.29
C LYS A 262 10.66 -17.04 5.62
N ALA A 263 11.31 -16.18 6.40
CA ALA A 263 11.83 -16.53 7.72
C ALA A 263 10.72 -16.89 8.73
N HIS A 264 9.53 -16.30 8.59
CA HIS A 264 8.41 -16.46 9.54
C HIS A 264 7.26 -17.32 9.01
N THR A 265 7.40 -17.91 7.81
CA THR A 265 6.36 -18.72 7.19
C THR A 265 6.85 -20.09 6.78
N ARG A 266 5.90 -20.99 6.56
CA ARG A 266 6.13 -22.34 6.01
C ARG A 266 5.24 -22.50 4.80
N CYS A 267 5.79 -23.06 3.73
CA CYS A 267 5.03 -23.40 2.55
C CYS A 267 4.28 -24.72 2.78
N LYS A 268 3.00 -24.77 2.43
CA LYS A 268 2.27 -26.03 2.28
C LYS A 268 2.30 -26.40 0.81
N ALA A 269 2.83 -27.58 0.49
CA ALA A 269 2.88 -28.05 -0.90
C ALA A 269 1.46 -28.14 -1.48
N GLY A 270 1.21 -27.36 -2.53
CA GLY A 270 0.01 -27.39 -3.36
C GLY A 270 0.41 -27.78 -4.78
N ARG A 271 0.15 -26.90 -5.76
CA ARG A 271 0.66 -27.08 -7.14
C ARG A 271 2.17 -26.99 -7.24
N GLY A 272 2.83 -26.27 -6.33
CA GLY A 272 4.29 -26.15 -6.27
C GLY A 272 4.89 -25.13 -7.22
N ASP A 273 4.09 -24.40 -7.99
CA ASP A 273 4.51 -23.42 -9.00
C ASP A 273 5.04 -22.11 -8.41
N THR A 274 4.71 -21.82 -7.14
CA THR A 274 5.18 -20.63 -6.40
C THR A 274 6.15 -20.94 -5.26
N ILE A 275 6.65 -22.18 -5.20
CA ILE A 275 7.55 -22.67 -4.14
C ILE A 275 8.87 -23.07 -4.79
N LEU A 276 9.98 -22.51 -4.32
CA LEU A 276 11.32 -22.94 -4.72
C LEU A 276 11.70 -24.23 -4.01
N PHE A 277 12.10 -25.25 -4.77
CA PHE A 277 12.42 -26.59 -4.24
C PHE A 277 13.52 -26.54 -3.17
N TRP A 278 14.60 -25.80 -3.44
CA TRP A 278 15.80 -25.79 -2.59
C TRP A 278 15.74 -24.80 -1.43
N SER A 279 15.26 -23.59 -1.68
CA SER A 279 15.38 -22.47 -0.74
C SER A 279 14.17 -22.26 0.15
N ASP A 280 12.97 -22.70 -0.28
CA ASP A 280 11.76 -22.44 0.49
C ASP A 280 11.49 -23.54 1.51
N LYS A 281 10.92 -23.13 2.64
CA LYS A 281 10.62 -24.01 3.77
C LYS A 281 9.28 -24.71 3.54
N TRP A 282 9.23 -25.64 2.60
CA TRP A 282 8.08 -26.54 2.40
C TRP A 282 8.19 -27.83 3.24
N LEU A 283 9.41 -28.19 3.67
CA LEU A 283 9.67 -29.17 4.73
C LEU A 283 9.96 -28.45 6.07
N ASN A 284 10.62 -29.12 7.01
CA ASN A 284 10.96 -28.53 8.31
C ASN A 284 12.02 -27.42 8.20
N MET A 285 12.93 -27.55 7.22
CA MET A 285 14.04 -26.65 6.92
C MET A 285 14.20 -26.58 5.39
N PRO A 286 14.81 -25.53 4.82
CA PRO A 286 15.20 -25.51 3.41
C PRO A 286 16.16 -26.66 3.05
N LEU A 287 15.94 -27.30 1.90
CA LEU A 287 16.76 -28.45 1.46
C LEU A 287 18.21 -28.06 1.19
N ASN A 288 18.48 -26.83 0.74
CA ASN A 288 19.85 -26.34 0.55
C ASN A 288 20.65 -26.27 1.87
N THR A 289 19.96 -26.14 3.01
CA THR A 289 20.56 -26.10 4.34
C THR A 289 20.76 -27.51 4.88
N GLN A 290 19.83 -28.42 4.58
CA GLN A 290 19.91 -29.82 5.01
C GLN A 290 20.90 -30.65 4.18
N PHE A 291 20.99 -30.38 2.87
CA PHE A 291 21.83 -31.13 1.92
C PHE A 291 22.66 -30.16 1.05
N PRO A 292 23.65 -29.46 1.63
CA PRO A 292 24.42 -28.44 0.92
C PRO A 292 25.25 -29.03 -0.22
N GLU A 293 25.80 -30.24 -0.05
CA GLU A 293 26.56 -30.93 -1.10
C GLU A 293 25.67 -31.28 -2.29
N LEU A 294 24.48 -31.84 -2.06
CA LEU A 294 23.54 -32.17 -3.14
C LEU A 294 23.07 -30.90 -3.88
N HIS A 295 22.80 -29.83 -3.15
CA HIS A 295 22.45 -28.53 -3.73
C HIS A 295 23.57 -27.96 -4.62
N SER A 296 24.84 -28.21 -4.30
CA SER A 296 25.97 -27.73 -5.11
C SER A 296 26.03 -28.35 -6.51
N PHE A 297 25.42 -29.53 -6.69
CA PHE A 297 25.28 -30.20 -7.99
C PHE A 297 23.97 -29.86 -8.71
N ALA A 298 23.12 -28.99 -8.15
CA ALA A 298 21.84 -28.64 -8.75
C ALA A 298 22.04 -27.84 -10.06
N ILE A 299 21.50 -28.36 -11.17
CA ILE A 299 21.54 -27.68 -12.47
C ILE A 299 20.77 -26.35 -12.42
N ASN A 300 19.65 -26.32 -11.69
CA ASN A 300 18.88 -25.11 -11.46
C ASN A 300 18.55 -24.96 -9.97
N ALA A 301 19.28 -24.10 -9.28
CA ALA A 301 19.06 -23.78 -7.86
C ALA A 301 17.71 -23.08 -7.60
N TYR A 302 17.09 -22.50 -8.63
CA TYR A 302 15.82 -21.79 -8.57
C TYR A 302 14.65 -22.57 -9.16
N ILE A 303 14.78 -23.90 -9.29
CA ILE A 303 13.70 -24.76 -9.77
C ILE A 303 12.52 -24.73 -8.80
N THR A 304 11.31 -24.70 -9.36
CA THR A 304 10.07 -24.75 -8.57
C THR A 304 9.77 -26.19 -8.13
N LEU A 305 9.02 -26.35 -7.05
CA LEU A 305 8.58 -27.66 -6.56
C LEU A 305 7.70 -28.40 -7.59
N ALA A 306 7.03 -27.68 -8.49
CA ALA A 306 6.25 -28.27 -9.58
C ALA A 306 7.11 -28.87 -10.70
N GLN A 307 8.34 -28.37 -10.86
CA GLN A 307 9.24 -28.73 -11.96
C GLN A 307 10.36 -29.70 -11.53
N ALA A 308 10.62 -29.79 -10.22
CA ALA A 308 11.62 -30.67 -9.61
C ALA A 308 11.08 -32.10 -9.47
#